data_AF-A0A3D0ESS5-F1
#
_entry.id   AF-A0A3D0ESS5-F1
#
_cell.length_a   1.000
_cell.length_b   1.000
_cell.length_c   1.000
_cell.angle_alpha   90.00
_cell.angle_beta   90.00
_cell.angle_gamma   90.00
#
_symmetry.space_group_name_H-M   'P 1'
#
loop_
_entity.id
_entity.type
_entity.pdbx_description
1 polymer ?
#
loop_
_entity_poly.entity_id
_entity_poly.type
_entity_poly.pdbx_seq_one_letter_code
_entity_poly.pdbx_strand_id
1 'polypeptide(L)'
;MATNRISKFLITALTYLCGISCIINAGWVNAGDKPHIIYIMANDLGWRDLGFHGGRAPTPHIDALSGSGARLEGFYTLPHSSSTRAALLTGRYPYRFGLQTN
;
A
#
# COMPACT_ATOMS: atom_id res chain seq x y z
N MET A 1 44.42 23.03 28.85
CA MET A 1 44.36 21.72 28.17
C MET A 1 43.23 20.79 28.66
N ALA A 2 42.49 21.12 29.73
CA ALA A 2 41.42 20.28 30.29
C ALA A 2 40.02 20.47 29.65
N THR A 3 39.76 21.62 29.01
CA THR A 3 38.46 21.99 28.42
C THR A 3 38.04 21.07 27.25
N ASN A 4 38.99 20.53 26.50
CA ASN A 4 38.71 19.64 25.36
C ASN A 4 38.30 18.21 25.75
N ARG A 5 38.49 17.80 27.01
CA ARG A 5 38.08 16.47 27.48
C ARG A 5 36.62 16.48 27.92
N ILE A 6 36.19 17.54 28.61
CA ILE A 6 34.81 17.69 29.09
C ILE A 6 33.85 17.92 27.91
N SER A 7 34.24 18.73 26.91
CA SER A 7 33.39 18.95 25.72
C SER A 7 33.22 17.67 24.88
N LYS A 8 34.28 16.86 24.74
CA LYS A 8 34.21 15.57 24.03
C LYS A 8 33.29 14.56 24.73
N PHE A 9 33.33 14.50 26.06
CA PHE A 9 32.42 13.65 26.85
C PHE A 9 30.96 14.10 26.76
N LEU A 10 30.70 15.41 26.74
CA LEU A 10 29.34 15.95 26.58
C LEU A 10 28.76 15.65 25.19
N ILE A 11 29.57 15.77 24.13
CA ILE A 11 29.12 15.50 22.76
C ILE A 11 28.82 14.00 22.57
N THR A 12 29.67 13.10 23.07
CA THR A 12 29.39 11.66 22.97
C THR A 12 28.18 11.24 23.80
N ALA A 13 28.01 11.78 25.01
CA ALA A 13 26.81 11.52 25.83
C ALA A 13 25.53 12.00 25.14
N LEU A 14 25.56 13.17 24.49
CA LEU A 14 24.40 13.73 23.77
C LEU A 14 24.03 12.89 22.54
N THR A 15 25.02 12.37 21.79
CA THR A 15 24.77 11.47 20.65
C THR A 15 24.17 10.13 21.09
N TYR A 16 24.59 9.58 22.23
CA TYR A 16 24.00 8.36 22.78
C TYR A 16 22.57 8.59 23.28
N LEU A 17 22.30 9.73 23.93
CA LEU A 17 20.95 10.10 24.37
C LEU A 17 19.97 10.30 23.21
N CYS A 18 20.43 10.92 22.11
CA CYS A 18 19.63 11.07 20.89
C CYS A 18 19.33 9.71 20.24
N GLY A 19 20.32 8.81 20.17
CA GLY A 19 20.14 7.44 19.68
C GLY A 19 19.14 6.63 20.51
N ILE A 20 19.20 6.73 21.85
CA ILE A 20 18.25 6.06 22.75
C ILE A 20 16.84 6.64 22.57
N SER A 21 16.69 7.97 22.48
CA SER A 21 15.39 8.65 22.25
C SER A 21 14.69 8.16 20.98
N CYS A 22 15.44 7.86 19.92
CA CYS A 22 14.90 7.38 18.65
C CYS A 22 14.39 5.92 18.74
N ILE A 23 14.98 5.10 19.63
CA ILE A 23 14.55 3.72 19.88
C ILE A 23 13.25 3.68 20.70
N ILE A 24 13.09 4.59 21.68
CA ILE A 24 11.86 4.69 22.50
C ILE A 24 10.69 5.36 21.75
N ASN A 25 10.96 6.20 20.74
CA ASN A 25 9.96 6.81 19.86
C ASN A 25 9.61 5.96 18.62
N ALA A 26 10.10 4.71 18.52
CA ALA A 26 9.62 3.73 17.55
C ALA A 26 8.22 3.22 17.96
N GLY A 27 7.29 4.17 18.05
CA GLY A 27 5.86 4.03 17.79
C GLY A 27 5.13 2.94 18.55
N TRP A 28 4.55 3.33 19.68
CA TRP A 28 3.19 2.92 19.95
C TRP A 28 2.32 3.39 18.76
N VAL A 29 2.12 2.52 17.78
CA VAL A 29 1.10 2.72 16.74
C VAL A 29 -0.21 2.88 17.48
N ASN A 30 -0.74 4.10 17.45
CA ASN A 30 -1.99 4.42 18.09
C ASN A 30 -3.09 3.66 17.35
N ALA A 31 -3.76 2.72 18.02
CA ALA A 31 -4.82 1.90 17.44
C ALA A 31 -6.06 2.72 16.98
N GLY A 32 -6.03 4.05 17.15
CA GLY A 32 -7.06 5.00 16.74
C GLY A 32 -7.07 5.37 15.25
N ASP A 33 -5.96 5.23 14.53
CA ASP A 33 -5.87 5.67 13.13
C ASP A 33 -6.12 4.53 12.14
N LYS A 34 -7.27 3.86 12.26
CA LYS A 34 -7.65 2.87 11.24
C LYS A 34 -7.99 3.60 9.93
N PRO A 35 -7.30 3.30 8.82
CA PRO A 35 -7.61 3.95 7.56
C PRO A 35 -8.99 3.53 7.05
N HIS A 36 -9.67 4.45 6.36
CA HIS A 36 -10.83 4.09 5.57
C HIS A 36 -10.39 3.33 4.32
N ILE A 37 -10.89 2.11 4.15
CA ILE A 37 -10.59 1.28 2.98
C ILE A 37 -11.76 1.39 2.01
N ILE A 38 -11.51 1.99 0.84
CA ILE A 38 -12.49 2.07 -0.25
C ILE A 38 -12.06 1.11 -1.34
N TYR A 39 -12.94 0.16 -1.67
CA TYR A 39 -12.72 -0.78 -2.77
C TYR A 39 -13.58 -0.38 -3.97
N ILE A 40 -12.95 -0.04 -5.09
CA ILE A 40 -13.60 0.33 -6.34
C ILE A 40 -13.30 -0.75 -7.38
N MET A 41 -14.34 -1.42 -7.89
CA MET A 41 -14.22 -2.45 -8.92
C MET A 41 -15.11 -2.08 -10.10
N ALA A 42 -14.50 -1.97 -11.29
CA ALA A 42 -15.21 -1.81 -12.55
C ALA A 42 -15.45 -3.19 -13.18
N ASN A 43 -16.63 -3.37 -13.78
CA ASN A 43 -16.95 -4.59 -14.52
C ASN A 43 -16.41 -4.50 -15.95
N ASP A 44 -15.80 -5.59 -16.44
CA ASP A 44 -15.29 -5.73 -17.82
C ASP A 44 -14.32 -4.62 -18.29
N LEU A 45 -13.60 -3.99 -17.37
CA LEU A 45 -12.56 -3.01 -17.70
C LEU A 45 -11.31 -3.72 -18.21
N GLY A 46 -10.98 -3.49 -19.48
CA GLY A 46 -9.83 -4.06 -20.15
C GLY A 46 -8.50 -3.40 -19.74
N TRP A 47 -7.41 -4.15 -19.88
CA TRP A 47 -6.06 -3.68 -19.56
C TRP A 47 -5.69 -2.37 -20.27
N ARG A 48 -6.08 -2.23 -21.55
CA ARG A 48 -5.74 -1.07 -22.39
C ARG A 48 -6.85 -0.02 -22.47
N ASP A 49 -7.82 -0.04 -21.55
CA ASP A 49 -8.90 0.95 -21.56
C ASP A 49 -8.50 2.26 -20.86
N LEU A 50 -7.54 2.19 -19.92
CA LEU A 50 -7.09 3.32 -19.12
C LEU A 50 -5.93 4.07 -19.80
N GLY A 51 -5.89 5.40 -19.63
CA GLY A 51 -4.88 6.27 -20.24
C GLY A 51 -3.45 5.86 -19.90
N PHE A 52 -3.17 5.49 -18.66
CA PHE A 52 -1.85 5.02 -18.23
C PHE A 52 -1.38 3.69 -18.88
N HIS A 53 -2.26 2.94 -19.54
CA HIS A 53 -1.91 1.77 -20.37
C HIS A 53 -2.07 2.02 -21.89
N GLY A 54 -2.13 3.30 -22.29
CA GLY A 54 -2.28 3.70 -23.69
C GLY A 54 -3.70 3.56 -24.23
N GLY A 55 -4.70 3.57 -23.33
CA GLY A 55 -6.11 3.65 -23.70
C GLY A 55 -6.48 4.99 -24.33
N ARG A 56 -7.56 4.99 -25.10
CA ARG A 56 -8.04 6.17 -25.85
C ARG A 56 -9.09 6.98 -25.07
N ALA A 57 -9.76 6.35 -24.11
CA ALA A 57 -10.77 7.03 -23.31
C ALA A 57 -10.09 8.00 -22.33
N PRO A 58 -10.61 9.23 -22.14
CA PRO A 58 -10.06 10.15 -21.16
C PRO A 58 -10.36 9.67 -19.74
N THR A 59 -9.33 9.31 -18.98
CA THR A 59 -9.44 8.79 -17.61
C THR A 59 -8.67 9.61 -16.55
N PRO A 60 -8.78 10.95 -16.55
CA PRO A 60 -7.85 11.83 -15.81
C PRO A 60 -7.77 11.55 -14.31
N HIS A 61 -8.89 11.20 -13.66
CA HIS A 61 -8.92 10.90 -12.23
C HIS A 61 -8.28 9.55 -11.87
N ILE A 62 -8.46 8.55 -12.74
CA ILE A 62 -7.88 7.22 -12.56
C ILE A 62 -6.37 7.24 -12.89
N ASP A 63 -5.98 8.01 -13.91
CA ASP A 63 -4.57 8.25 -14.25
C ASP A 63 -3.84 8.98 -13.12
N ALA A 64 -4.46 10.00 -12.52
CA ALA A 64 -3.92 10.70 -11.35
C ALA A 64 -3.77 9.77 -10.13
N LEU A 65 -4.77 8.91 -9.87
CA LEU A 65 -4.70 7.91 -8.81
C LEU A 65 -3.56 6.90 -9.05
N SER A 66 -3.35 6.49 -10.29
CA SER A 66 -2.25 5.61 -10.64
C SER A 66 -0.88 6.28 -10.48
N GLY A 67 -0.77 7.59 -10.66
CA GLY A 67 0.48 8.34 -10.52
C GLY A 67 0.85 8.66 -9.06
N SER A 68 -0.12 8.70 -8.15
CA SER A 68 0.10 8.99 -6.73
C SER A 68 0.25 7.76 -5.85
N GLY A 69 -0.03 6.56 -6.38
CA GLY A 69 -0.04 5.31 -5.64
C GLY A 69 0.84 4.21 -6.26
N ALA A 70 0.53 2.97 -5.89
CA ALA A 70 1.15 1.78 -6.47
C ALA A 70 0.28 1.23 -7.61
N ARG A 71 0.92 0.68 -8.65
CA ARG A 71 0.26 -0.02 -9.75
C ARG A 71 0.66 -1.49 -9.76
N LEU A 72 -0.31 -2.36 -9.96
CA LEU A 72 -0.10 -3.81 -10.08
C LEU A 72 -0.05 -4.20 -11.55
N GLU A 73 1.16 -4.39 -12.08
CA GLU A 73 1.36 -4.76 -13.49
C GLU A 73 0.99 -6.24 -13.80
N GLY A 74 0.88 -7.06 -12.76
CA GLY A 74 0.55 -8.49 -12.83
C GLY A 74 -0.71 -8.84 -12.05
N PHE A 75 -1.82 -8.12 -12.27
CA PHE A 75 -3.11 -8.39 -11.62
C PHE A 75 -3.99 -9.28 -12.51
N TYR A 76 -4.27 -10.51 -12.06
CA TYR A 76 -5.02 -11.50 -12.82
C TYR A 76 -6.42 -11.73 -12.24
N THR A 77 -7.41 -11.85 -13.11
CA THR A 77 -8.80 -12.16 -12.77
C THR A 77 -9.21 -13.51 -13.33
N LEU A 78 -10.37 -14.00 -12.90
CA LEU A 78 -11.01 -15.19 -13.46
C LEU A 78 -11.93 -14.80 -14.62
N PRO A 79 -12.20 -15.71 -15.57
CA PRO A 79 -13.00 -15.42 -16.78
C PRO A 79 -14.48 -15.10 -16.48
N HIS A 80 -14.94 -15.32 -15.25
CA HIS A 80 -16.32 -15.10 -14.84
C HIS A 80 -16.39 -14.09 -13.69
N SER A 81 -17.37 -13.19 -13.79
CA SER A 81 -17.53 -12.09 -12.84
C SER A 81 -17.90 -12.58 -11.44
N SER A 82 -18.75 -13.61 -11.34
CA SER A 82 -19.11 -14.28 -10.08
C SER A 82 -17.90 -14.94 -9.42
N SER A 83 -17.07 -15.65 -10.18
CA SER A 83 -15.85 -16.30 -9.67
C SER A 83 -14.83 -15.26 -9.19
N THR A 84 -14.57 -14.20 -9.96
CA THR A 84 -13.65 -13.12 -9.58
C THR A 84 -14.11 -12.43 -8.29
N ARG A 85 -15.41 -12.09 -8.18
CA ARG A 85 -15.95 -11.47 -6.97
C ARG A 85 -15.93 -12.40 -5.77
N ALA A 86 -16.22 -13.69 -5.94
CA ALA A 86 -16.12 -14.67 -4.87
C ALA A 86 -14.68 -14.78 -4.36
N ALA A 87 -13.70 -14.84 -5.27
CA ALA A 87 -12.28 -14.89 -4.90
C ALA A 87 -11.85 -13.65 -4.11
N LEU A 88 -12.24 -12.47 -4.57
CA LEU A 88 -11.95 -11.21 -3.91
C LEU A 88 -12.57 -11.12 -2.50
N LEU A 89 -13.87 -11.38 -2.38
CA LEU A 89 -14.61 -11.17 -1.13
C LEU A 89 -14.27 -12.20 -0.05
N THR A 90 -13.85 -13.40 -0.45
CA THR A 90 -13.57 -14.51 0.48
C THR A 90 -12.08 -14.78 0.68
N GLY A 91 -11.21 -14.22 -0.17
CA GLY A 91 -9.79 -14.54 -0.19
C GLY A 91 -9.49 -16.02 -0.52
N ARG A 92 -10.42 -16.72 -1.17
CA ARG A 92 -10.34 -18.16 -1.46
C ARG A 92 -10.58 -18.44 -2.93
N TYR A 93 -9.94 -19.48 -3.44
CA TYR A 93 -10.21 -19.94 -4.80
C TYR A 93 -11.68 -20.36 -4.98
N PRO A 94 -12.35 -19.94 -6.08
CA PRO A 94 -13.79 -20.19 -6.26
C PRO A 94 -14.22 -21.65 -6.36
N TYR A 95 -13.29 -22.57 -6.70
CA TYR A 95 -13.59 -24.01 -6.70
C TYR A 95 -14.06 -24.52 -5.32
N ARG A 96 -13.68 -23.83 -4.22
CA ARG A 96 -14.12 -24.15 -2.86
C ARG A 96 -15.63 -23.95 -2.65
N PHE A 97 -16.28 -23.22 -3.55
CA PHE A 97 -17.71 -22.89 -3.49
C PHE A 97 -18.48 -23.38 -4.73
N GLY A 98 -17.85 -24.18 -5.60
CA GLY A 98 -18.48 -24.61 -6.85
C GLY A 98 -18.65 -23.50 -7.90
N LEU A 99 -18.05 -22.31 -7.69
CA LEU A 99 -18.16 -21.16 -8.59
C LEU A 99 -17.09 -21.20 -9.69
N GLN A 100 -17.01 -22.31 -10.41
CA GLN A 100 -16.06 -22.51 -11.52
C GLN A 100 -16.64 -22.05 -12.86
N THR A 101 -17.96 -22.03 -12.96
CA THR A 101 -18.75 -21.73 -14.17
C THR A 101 -19.83 -20.71 -13.84
N ASN A 102 -20.32 -20.00 -14.86
CA ASN A 102 -21.47 -19.08 -14.75
C ASN A 102 -22.80 -19.81 -14.56
#